data_AF-A0AAP0SE28-F1
#
_entry.id   AF-A0AAP0SE28-F1
#
_cell.length_a   1.000
_cell.length_b   1.000
_cell.length_c   1.000
_cell.angle_alpha   90.00
_cell.angle_beta   90.00
_cell.angle_gamma   90.00
#
_symmetry.space_group_name_H-M   'P 1'
#
loop_
_entity.id
_entity.type
_entity.pdbx_description
1 polymer ?
#
loop_
_entity_poly.entity_id
_entity_poly.type
_entity_poly.pdbx_seq_one_letter_code
_entity_poly.pdbx_strand_id
1 'polypeptide(L)' 'MLGESLYPLVEQLEHEMAAKVTGMLLEMDQTEVLHLLESPEALKAKVGEAMEALRNFAQHQAHSATDQLSSLSLNDNLVS' A
#
# COMPACT_ATOMS: atom_id res chain seq x y z
N MET A 1 4.43 0.12 -18.47
CA MET A 1 3.27 0.11 -19.38
C MET A 1 2.03 -0.55 -18.76
N LEU A 2 2.08 -1.68 -18.04
CA LEU A 2 0.86 -2.29 -17.45
C LEU A 2 0.16 -1.39 -16.41
N GLY A 3 0.95 -0.68 -15.60
CA GLY A 3 0.41 0.28 -14.63
C GLY A 3 -0.41 1.40 -15.24
N GLU A 4 -0.09 1.83 -16.46
CA GLU A 4 -0.79 2.93 -17.14
C GLU A 4 -2.16 2.48 -17.70
N SER A 5 -2.32 1.18 -17.97
CA SER A 5 -3.61 0.60 -18.33
C SER A 5 -4.46 0.27 -17.10
N LEU A 6 -3.83 -0.10 -15.99
CA LEU A 6 -4.53 -0.48 -14.76
C LEU A 6 -4.95 0.74 -13.91
N TYR A 7 -4.14 1.80 -13.90
CA TYR A 7 -4.43 3.04 -13.16
C TYR A 7 -5.82 3.63 -13.42
N PRO A 8 -6.27 3.87 -14.67
CA PRO A 8 -7.59 4.46 -14.92
C PRO A 8 -8.76 3.55 -14.51
N LEU A 9 -8.55 2.24 -14.39
CA LEU A 9 -9.56 1.30 -13.89
C LEU A 9 -9.69 1.40 -12.36
N VAL A 10 -8.55 1.48 -11.66
CA VAL A 10 -8.50 1.67 -10.20
C VAL A 10 -8.96 3.09 -9.83
N GLU A 11 -8.59 4.11 -10.60
CA GLU A 11 -8.98 5.51 -10.37
C GLU A 11 -10.50 5.72 -10.42
N GLN A 12 -11.20 4.99 -11.31
CA GLN A 12 -12.66 5.01 -11.36
C GLN A 12 -13.32 4.39 -10.10
N LEU A 13 -12.62 3.49 -9.43
CA LEU A 13 -13.08 2.85 -8.20
C LEU A 13 -12.71 3.67 -6.97
N GLU A 14 -11.46 4.14 -6.90
CA GLU A 14 -10.83 4.79 -5.75
C GLU A 14 -9.85 5.87 -6.22
N HIS A 15 -10.34 7.09 -6.42
CA HIS A 15 -9.53 8.19 -6.94
C HIS A 15 -8.45 8.65 -5.95
N GLU A 16 -8.77 8.71 -4.66
CA GLU A 16 -7.87 9.24 -3.62
C GLU A 16 -6.64 8.35 -3.40
N MET A 17 -6.82 7.03 -3.49
CA MET A 17 -5.75 6.05 -3.27
C MET A 17 -5.33 5.28 -4.52
N ALA A 18 -5.80 5.69 -5.72
CA ALA A 18 -5.54 5.02 -6.99
C ALA A 18 -4.06 4.71 -7.20
N ALA A 19 -3.19 5.70 -6.94
CA ALA A 19 -1.75 5.56 -7.13
C ALA A 19 -1.12 4.52 -6.16
N LYS A 20 -1.55 4.51 -4.89
CA LYS A 20 -1.04 3.57 -3.88
C LYS A 20 -1.55 2.16 -4.12
N VAL A 21 -2.85 2.02 -4.42
CA VAL A 21 -3.47 0.73 -4.71
C VAL A 21 -2.88 0.14 -6.00
N THR A 22 -2.77 0.94 -7.06
CA THR A 22 -2.14 0.53 -8.32
C THR A 22 -0.68 0.13 -8.12
N GLY A 23 0.06 0.88 -7.29
CA GLY A 23 1.43 0.54 -6.90
C GLY A 23 1.52 -0.85 -6.25
N MET A 24 0.67 -1.13 -5.26
CA MET A 24 0.63 -2.44 -4.60
C MET A 24 0.20 -3.58 -5.53
N LEU A 25 -0.74 -3.32 -6.44
CA LEU A 25 -1.17 -4.32 -7.42
C LEU A 25 -0.06 -4.62 -8.45
N LEU A 26 0.81 -3.65 -8.74
CA LEU A 26 1.96 -3.83 -9.64
C LEU A 26 3.13 -4.58 -8.98
N GLU A 27 3.12 -4.78 -7.67
CA GLU A 27 4.07 -5.65 -6.98
C GLU A 27 3.76 -7.15 -7.20
N MET A 28 2.60 -7.46 -7.79
CA MET A 28 2.19 -8.82 -8.14
C MET A 28 2.80 -9.28 -9.48
N ASP A 29 2.71 -10.58 -9.75
CA ASP A 29 3.15 -11.15 -11.02
C ASP A 29 2.40 -10.54 -12.21
N GLN A 30 3.12 -10.36 -13.31
CA GLN A 30 2.57 -9.82 -14.57
C GLN A 30 1.33 -10.57 -15.04
N THR A 31 1.28 -11.90 -14.82
CA THR A 31 0.16 -12.76 -15.18
C THR A 31 -1.10 -12.46 -14.36
N GLU A 32 -0.96 -12.17 -13.06
CA GLU A 32 -2.09 -11.76 -12.22
C GLU A 32 -2.60 -10.37 -12.62
N VAL A 33 -1.70 -9.43 -12.88
CA VAL A 33 -2.07 -8.08 -13.34
C VAL A 33 -2.87 -8.14 -14.63
N LEU A 34 -2.46 -8.97 -15.60
CA LEU A 34 -3.22 -9.23 -16.83
C LEU A 34 -4.62 -9.78 -16.55
N HIS A 35 -4.74 -10.75 -15.64
CA HIS A 35 -6.03 -11.31 -15.27
C HIS A 35 -6.96 -10.26 -14.63
N LEU A 36 -6.42 -9.30 -13.87
CA LEU A 36 -7.19 -8.19 -13.32
C LEU A 36 -7.69 -7.22 -14.39
N LEU A 37 -6.89 -6.99 -15.45
CA LEU A 37 -7.30 -6.21 -16.62
C LEU A 37 -8.40 -6.92 -17.44
N GLU A 38 -8.39 -8.25 -17.47
CA GLU A 38 -9.41 -9.05 -18.17
C GLU A 38 -10.69 -9.29 -17.33
N SER A 39 -10.60 -9.20 -16.00
CA SER A 39 -11.72 -9.42 -15.08
C SER A 39 -11.97 -8.22 -14.15
N PRO A 40 -12.97 -7.37 -14.44
CA PRO A 40 -13.31 -6.22 -13.60
C PRO A 40 -13.79 -6.63 -12.20
N GLU A 41 -14.41 -7.80 -12.04
CA GLU A 41 -14.78 -8.34 -10.72
C GLU A 41 -13.55 -8.67 -9.87
N ALA A 42 -12.52 -9.28 -10.49
CA ALA A 42 -11.27 -9.61 -9.82
C ALA A 42 -10.51 -8.34 -9.42
N LEU A 43 -10.46 -7.34 -10.30
CA LEU A 43 -9.89 -6.02 -9.99
C LEU A 43 -10.57 -5.41 -8.77
N LYS A 44 -11.91 -5.41 -8.74
CA LYS A 44 -12.68 -4.80 -7.64
C LYS A 44 -12.44 -5.49 -6.30
N ALA A 45 -12.38 -6.82 -6.30
CA ALA A 45 -12.04 -7.60 -5.12
C ALA A 45 -10.62 -7.27 -4.62
N LYS A 46 -9.65 -7.24 -5.53
CA LYS A 46 -8.25 -6.94 -5.21
C LYS A 46 -8.02 -5.51 -4.74
N VAL A 47 -8.73 -4.53 -5.31
CA VAL A 47 -8.71 -3.14 -4.85
C VAL A 47 -9.19 -3.07 -3.39
N GLY A 48 -10.22 -3.82 -3.03
CA GLY A 48 -10.70 -3.93 -1.64
C GLY A 48 -9.64 -4.51 -0.69
N GLU A 49 -9.02 -5.63 -1.06
CA GLU A 49 -7.94 -6.22 -0.26
C GLU A 49 -6.74 -5.28 -0.12
N ALA A 50 -6.35 -4.61 -1.21
CA ALA A 50 -5.26 -3.65 -1.22
C ALA A 50 -5.57 -2.41 -0.35
N MET A 51 -6.82 -1.95 -0.33
CA MET A 51 -7.27 -0.87 0.55
C MET A 51 -7.15 -1.25 2.03
N GLU A 52 -7.60 -2.46 2.39
CA GLU A 52 -7.45 -2.96 3.78
C GLU A 52 -5.98 -3.12 4.16
N ALA A 53 -5.17 -3.66 3.26
CA ALA A 53 -3.73 -3.76 3.46
C ALA A 53 -3.11 -2.36 3.62
N LEU A 54 -3.45 -1.39 2.77
CA LEU A 54 -2.99 0.00 2.90
C LEU A 54 -3.40 0.63 4.23
N ARG A 55 -4.61 0.37 4.71
CA ARG A 55 -5.07 0.83 6.04
C ARG A 55 -4.15 0.27 7.12
N ASN A 56 -3.86 -1.03 7.04
CA ASN A 56 -2.98 -1.72 7.97
C ASN A 56 -1.54 -1.16 7.88
N PHE A 57 -0.97 -1.02 6.68
CA PHE A 57 0.36 -0.44 6.46
C PHE A 57 0.47 1.01 6.93
N ALA A 58 -0.55 1.84 6.70
CA ALA A 58 -0.58 3.22 7.16
C ALA A 58 -0.61 3.31 8.70
N GLN A 59 -1.31 2.39 9.37
CA GLN A 59 -1.27 2.30 10.83
C GLN A 59 0.10 1.84 11.35
N HIS A 60 0.79 0.94 10.64
CA HIS A 60 2.12 0.47 11.03
C HIS A 60 3.23 1.51 10.74
N GLN A 61 3.16 2.26 9.63
CA GLN A 61 4.13 3.32 9.31
C GLN A 61 4.07 4.50 10.30
N ALA A 62 2.90 4.82 10.85
CA ALA A 62 2.77 5.85 11.88
C ALA A 62 3.41 5.47 13.22
N HIS A 63 3.57 4.17 13.50
CA HIS A 63 4.18 3.68 14.75
C HIS A 63 5.71 3.55 14.65
N SER A 64 6.26 3.22 13.48
CA SER A 64 7.71 2.99 13.34
C SER A 64 8.57 4.25 13.45
N ALA A 65 8.04 5.44 13.13
CA ALA A 65 8.80 6.68 13.24
C ALA A 65 8.97 7.19 14.69
N THR A 66 8.02 6.86 15.58
CA THR A 66 8.02 7.29 16.99
C THR A 66 8.86 6.37 17.89
N ASP A 67 8.95 5.08 17.56
CA ASP A 67 9.69 4.11 18.37
C ASP A 67 11.22 4.34 18.31
N GLN A 68 11.75 4.71 17.13
CA GLN A 68 13.18 4.94 16.96
C GLN A 68 13.69 6.15 17.77
N LEU A 69 12.91 7.22 17.88
CA LEU A 69 13.25 8.41 18.68
C LEU A 69 13.23 8.11 20.19
N SER A 70 12.37 7.20 20.66
CA SER A 70 12.26 6.85 22.08
C SER A 70 13.43 6.00 22.57
N SER A 71 14.02 5.18 21.70
CA SER A 71 15.19 4.35 22.03
C SER A 71 16.50 5.14 22.22
N LEU A 72 16.59 6.36 21.68
CA LEU A 72 17.77 7.22 21.77
C LEU A 72 17.82 8.05 23.07
N SER A 73 16.69 8.19 23.78
CA SER A 73 16.56 9.10 24.93
C SER A 73 16.92 8.48 26.29
N LEU A 74 17.06 7.14 26.39
CA LEU A 74 17.21 6.45 27.68
C LEU A 74 18.67 6.14 28.07
N ASN A 75 19.66 6.57 27.28
CA ASN A 75 21.07 6.18 27.48
C ASN A 75 21.96 7.26 28.15
N ASP A 76 21.39 8.35 28.67
CA ASP A 76 22.14 9.49 29.24
C ASP A 76 22.03 9.60 30.78
N ASN A 77 21.82 8.50 31.52
CA ASN A 77 21.71 8.54 32.98
C ASN A 77 22.65 7.57 33.72
N LEU A 78 23.89 7.39 33.23
CA LEU A 78 24.92 6.59 33.92
C LEU A 78 26.22 7.36 34.24
N VAL A 79 26.15 8.65 34.59
CA VAL A 79 27.26 9.27 35.31
C VAL A 79 26.76 10.37 36.25
N SER A 80 26.60 10.03 37.53
CA SER A 80 26.96 10.93 38.63
C SER A 80 27.19 10.15 39.92
#